data_AF-A0A924ZL19-F1
#
_entry.id   AF-A0A924ZL19-F1
#
_cell.length_a   1.000
_cell.length_b   1.000
_cell.length_c   1.000
_cell.angle_alpha   90.00
_cell.angle_beta   90.00
_cell.angle_gamma   90.00
#
_symmetry.space_group_name_H-M   'P 1'
#
loop_
_entity.id
_entity.type
_entity.pdbx_description
1 polymer ?
#
loop_
_entity_poly.entity_id
_entity_poly.type
_entity_poly.pdbx_seq_one_letter_code
_entity_poly.pdbx_strand_id
1 'polypeptide(L)'
;MFSNGFFVLIFVFITTSVSWSQNSEPEISEIFLLCKREKSVRWLRAYKLENGKCKTLYSKEGYLQVISSATYFSSCEGVLQSVQKNIEEGGFKCVNTAQVSVLELE
;
A
#
# COMPACT_ATOMS: atom_id res chain seq x y z
N MET A 1 -24.87 -66.29 -14.80
CA MET A 1 -24.17 -65.81 -16.01
C MET A 1 -24.64 -64.39 -16.30
N PHE A 2 -23.80 -63.38 -16.03
CA PHE A 2 -23.95 -61.98 -16.48
C PHE A 2 -22.52 -61.41 -16.52
N SER A 3 -21.69 -61.76 -17.51
CA SER A 3 -21.57 -61.17 -18.86
C SER A 3 -21.49 -59.64 -18.87
N ASN A 4 -20.25 -59.17 -18.72
CA ASN A 4 -19.60 -58.04 -19.40
C ASN A 4 -20.48 -56.96 -20.04
N GLY A 5 -20.32 -55.74 -19.53
CA GLY A 5 -20.80 -54.52 -20.18
C GLY A 5 -20.10 -53.29 -19.60
N PHE A 6 -18.77 -53.26 -19.69
CA PHE A 6 -17.95 -52.10 -19.33
C PHE A 6 -18.16 -51.01 -20.39
N PHE A 7 -19.24 -50.25 -20.25
CA PHE A 7 -19.54 -49.09 -21.08
C PHE A 7 -18.72 -47.92 -20.57
N VAL A 8 -17.50 -47.78 -21.09
CA VAL A 8 -16.66 -46.59 -20.91
C VAL A 8 -17.32 -45.45 -21.67
N LEU A 9 -18.18 -44.70 -20.98
CA LEU A 9 -18.55 -43.36 -21.43
C LEU A 9 -17.31 -42.49 -21.25
N ILE A 10 -16.62 -42.26 -22.36
CA ILE A 10 -15.55 -41.28 -22.52
C ILE A 10 -16.19 -39.91 -22.30
N PHE A 11 -16.26 -39.47 -21.04
CA PHE A 11 -16.34 -38.06 -20.73
C PHE A 11 -15.00 -37.46 -21.12
N VAL A 12 -14.94 -36.89 -22.32
CA VAL A 12 -13.93 -35.91 -22.70
C VAL A 12 -14.08 -34.75 -21.73
N PHE A 13 -13.39 -34.84 -20.59
CA PHE A 13 -13.11 -33.70 -19.74
C PHE A 13 -12.22 -32.78 -20.55
N ILE A 14 -12.85 -31.81 -21.22
CA ILE A 14 -12.19 -30.63 -21.76
C ILE A 14 -11.63 -29.90 -20.54
N THR A 15 -10.40 -30.23 -20.15
CA THR A 15 -9.64 -29.47 -19.17
C THR A 15 -9.19 -28.19 -19.86
N THR A 16 -10.06 -27.18 -19.88
CA THR A 16 -9.60 -25.81 -20.11
C THR A 16 -8.71 -25.43 -18.94
N SER A 17 -7.41 -25.41 -19.19
CA SER A 17 -6.43 -24.80 -18.29
C SER A 17 -6.77 -23.32 -18.16
N VAL A 18 -7.52 -22.97 -17.11
CA VAL A 18 -7.65 -21.60 -16.65
C VAL A 18 -6.26 -21.20 -16.14
N SER A 19 -5.52 -20.43 -16.93
CA SER A 19 -4.26 -19.84 -16.51
C SER A 19 -4.57 -18.68 -15.55
N TRP A 20 -4.19 -18.84 -14.28
CA TRP A 20 -4.32 -17.78 -13.29
C TRP A 20 -3.12 -16.84 -13.47
N SER A 21 -3.33 -15.69 -14.12
CA SER A 21 -2.33 -14.61 -14.12
C SER A 21 -2.25 -14.03 -12.71
N GLN A 22 -1.19 -14.34 -11.97
CA GLN A 22 -0.83 -13.57 -10.78
C GLN A 22 -0.25 -12.23 -11.24
N ASN A 23 -1.10 -11.21 -11.34
CA ASN A 23 -0.64 -9.84 -11.47
C ASN A 23 -0.10 -9.43 -10.10
N SER A 24 1.22 -9.49 -9.90
CA SER A 24 1.86 -8.96 -8.69
C SER A 24 1.76 -7.43 -8.74
N GLU A 25 0.70 -6.89 -8.15
CA GLU A 25 0.58 -5.45 -7.92
C GLU A 25 1.84 -4.98 -7.16
N PRO A 26 2.50 -3.90 -7.61
CA PRO A 26 3.69 -3.41 -6.93
C PRO A 26 3.34 -3.13 -5.47
N GLU A 27 3.99 -3.85 -4.56
CA GLU A 27 3.68 -3.75 -3.13
C GLU A 27 4.04 -2.32 -2.68
N ILE A 28 3.03 -1.47 -2.48
CA ILE A 28 3.23 -0.10 -1.99
C ILE A 28 3.85 -0.21 -0.60
N SER A 29 5.16 0.02 -0.53
CA SER A 29 5.97 -0.10 0.68
C SER A 29 6.21 1.25 1.35
N GLU A 30 5.88 2.33 0.64
CA GLU A 30 6.08 3.70 1.09
C GLU A 30 5.05 4.65 0.46
N ILE A 31 4.55 5.58 1.28
CA ILE A 31 3.71 6.71 0.88
C ILE A 31 4.34 7.97 1.47
N PHE A 32 4.55 8.99 0.64
CA PHE A 32 5.05 10.30 1.06
C PHE A 32 4.10 11.39 0.56
N LEU A 33 3.61 12.22 1.48
CA LEU A 33 2.75 13.35 1.18
C LEU A 33 3.44 14.65 1.55
N LEU A 34 3.38 15.62 0.65
CA LEU A 34 3.79 16.99 0.91
C LEU A 34 2.54 17.87 0.99
N CYS A 35 2.34 18.50 2.14
CA CYS A 35 1.21 19.39 2.43
C CYS A 35 1.69 20.83 2.52
N LYS A 36 1.13 21.72 1.70
CA LYS A 36 1.55 23.13 1.62
C LYS A 36 0.38 24.09 1.85
N ARG A 37 0.62 25.14 2.64
CA ARG A 37 -0.27 26.28 2.83
C ARG A 37 0.55 27.55 2.85
N GLU A 38 0.40 28.37 1.80
CA GLU A 38 1.18 29.61 1.62
C GLU A 38 2.69 29.37 1.80
N LYS A 39 3.28 29.85 2.91
CA LYS A 39 4.70 29.69 3.26
C LYS A 39 4.97 28.52 4.22
N SER A 40 3.94 27.82 4.69
CA SER A 40 4.08 26.66 5.57
C SER A 40 4.08 25.36 4.77
N VAL A 41 5.06 24.50 5.05
CA VAL A 41 5.20 23.17 4.46
C VAL A 41 5.22 22.14 5.59
N ARG A 42 4.46 21.08 5.40
CA ARG A 42 4.42 19.89 6.26
C ARG A 42 4.52 18.67 5.38
N TRP A 43 5.04 17.59 5.91
CA TRP A 43 5.08 16.33 5.18
C TRP A 43 4.67 15.17 6.08
N LEU A 44 4.12 14.14 5.45
CA LEU A 44 3.72 12.88 6.07
C LEU A 44 4.41 11.75 5.34
N ARG A 45 4.84 10.74 6.08
CA ARG A 45 5.47 9.55 5.49
C ARG A 45 4.94 8.30 6.18
N ALA A 46 4.44 7.33 5.44
CA ALA A 46 4.20 5.99 5.94
C ALA A 46 5.13 5.03 5.20
N TYR A 47 5.88 4.20 5.92
CA TYR A 47 6.82 3.26 5.32
C TYR A 47 6.85 1.95 6.10
N LYS A 48 7.12 0.85 5.38
CA LYS A 48 7.42 -0.45 5.99
C LYS A 48 8.85 -0.48 6.51
N LEU A 49 9.03 -1.13 7.66
CA LEU A 49 10.31 -1.44 8.27
C LEU A 49 10.74 -2.84 7.86
N GLU A 50 12.04 -3.12 7.96
CA GLU A 50 12.60 -4.45 7.67
C GLU A 50 12.02 -5.57 8.56
N ASN A 51 11.56 -5.22 9.76
CA ASN A 51 10.90 -6.15 10.68
C ASN A 51 9.43 -6.45 10.34
N GLY A 52 8.95 -6.02 9.17
CA GLY A 52 7.58 -6.21 8.70
C GLY A 52 6.55 -5.26 9.32
N LYS A 53 6.93 -4.46 10.33
CA LYS A 53 6.07 -3.40 10.89
C LYS A 53 6.08 -2.18 9.98
N CYS A 54 5.23 -1.22 10.25
CA CYS A 54 5.21 0.07 9.60
C CYS A 54 5.33 1.20 10.63
N LYS A 55 5.74 2.37 10.14
CA LYS A 55 5.73 3.63 10.89
C LYS A 55 5.10 4.73 10.06
N THR A 56 4.36 5.61 10.73
CA THR A 56 3.88 6.86 10.16
C THR A 56 4.57 8.03 10.86
N LEU A 57 5.15 8.92 10.08
CA LEU A 57 5.84 10.13 10.50
C LEU A 57 5.05 11.35 10.04
N TYR A 58 5.09 12.40 10.87
CA TYR A 58 4.54 13.71 10.56
C TYR A 58 5.53 14.81 10.93
N SER A 59 5.71 15.77 10.02
CA SER A 59 6.50 16.97 10.24
C SER A 59 5.62 18.15 10.61
N LYS A 60 5.88 18.74 11.79
CA LYS A 60 5.23 19.96 12.26
C LYS A 60 6.29 20.92 12.81
N GLU A 61 6.35 22.13 12.24
CA GLU A 61 7.15 23.26 12.79
C GLU A 61 8.65 22.93 12.96
N GLY A 62 9.21 22.11 12.08
CA GLY A 62 10.62 21.70 12.13
C GLY A 62 10.89 20.46 12.98
N TYR A 63 9.87 19.88 13.62
CA TYR A 63 9.98 18.64 14.38
C TYR A 63 9.36 17.46 13.63
N LEU A 64 9.98 16.29 13.82
CA LEU A 64 9.49 15.02 13.33
C LEU A 64 8.92 14.18 14.45
N GLN A 65 7.67 13.77 14.28
CA GLN A 65 6.97 12.94 15.24
C GLN A 65 6.55 11.62 14.62
N VAL A 66 6.83 10.52 15.32
CA VAL A 66 6.22 9.21 15.03
C VAL A 66 4.80 9.23 15.59
N ILE A 67 3.82 9.18 14.71
CA ILE A 67 2.40 9.26 15.08
C ILE A 67 1.72 7.89 15.09
N SER A 68 2.32 6.89 14.45
CA SER A 68 1.83 5.51 14.50
C SER A 68 2.97 4.51 14.26
N SER A 69 2.84 3.34 14.87
CA SER A 69 3.58 2.14 14.52
C SER A 69 2.66 0.94 14.64
N ALA A 70 2.56 0.15 13.58
CA ALA A 70 1.67 -0.99 13.50
C ALA A 70 2.32 -2.16 12.76
N THR A 71 1.75 -3.36 12.87
CA THR A 71 2.26 -4.54 12.15
C THR A 71 1.85 -4.53 10.68
N TYR A 72 0.70 -3.97 10.34
CA TYR A 72 0.17 -3.96 8.97
C TYR A 72 0.29 -2.58 8.35
N PHE A 73 0.78 -2.50 7.10
CA PHE A 73 0.96 -1.24 6.40
C PHE A 73 -0.37 -0.48 6.19
N SER A 74 -1.47 -1.19 5.95
CA SER A 74 -2.82 -0.61 5.85
C SER A 74 -3.21 0.18 7.11
N SER A 75 -2.73 -0.21 8.29
CA SER A 75 -2.96 0.56 9.52
C SER A 75 -2.20 1.88 9.53
N CYS A 76 -0.95 1.89 9.05
CA CYS A 76 -0.16 3.12 8.91
C CYS A 76 -0.71 4.04 7.82
N GLU A 77 -1.23 3.47 6.73
CA GLU A 77 -1.92 4.20 5.67
C GLU A 77 -3.21 4.85 6.19
N GLY A 78 -4.05 4.12 6.92
CA GLY A 78 -5.27 4.67 7.50
C GLY A 78 -5.00 5.84 8.45
N VAL A 79 -3.95 5.76 9.27
CA VAL A 79 -3.50 6.88 10.11
C VAL A 79 -3.01 8.05 9.25
N LEU A 80 -2.22 7.77 8.21
CA LEU A 80 -1.72 8.80 7.30
C LEU A 80 -2.86 9.54 6.59
N GLN A 81 -3.87 8.83 6.10
CA GLN A 81 -5.07 9.41 5.47
C GLN A 81 -5.90 10.24 6.46
N SER A 82 -6.05 9.77 7.70
CA SER A 82 -6.73 10.53 8.75
C SER A 82 -6.00 11.86 9.04
N VAL A 83 -4.68 11.81 9.14
CA VAL A 83 -3.87 13.01 9.41
C VAL A 83 -3.84 13.94 8.20
N GLN A 84 -3.77 13.40 6.98
CA GLN A 84 -3.92 14.17 5.74
C GLN A 84 -5.23 14.96 5.76
N LYS A 85 -6.36 14.30 6.02
CA LYS A 85 -7.68 14.94 6.07
C LYS A 85 -7.70 16.09 7.09
N ASN A 86 -7.18 15.86 8.29
CA ASN A 86 -7.14 16.91 9.33
C ASN A 86 -6.27 18.12 8.90
N ILE A 87 -5.17 17.87 8.17
CA ILE A 87 -4.30 18.93 7.65
C ILE A 87 -5.00 19.70 6.52
N GLU A 88 -5.71 19.00 5.65
CA GLU A 88 -6.50 19.59 4.56
C GLU A 88 -7.68 20.42 5.07
N GLU A 89 -8.38 19.96 6.11
CA GLU A 89 -9.40 20.75 6.83
C GLU A 89 -8.79 22.03 7.43
N GLY A 90 -7.51 21.96 7.83
CA GLY A 90 -6.72 23.13 8.23
C GLY A 90 -6.28 24.05 7.09
N GLY A 91 -6.76 23.85 5.86
CA GLY A 91 -6.50 24.68 4.69
C GLY A 91 -5.16 24.42 3.98
N PHE A 92 -4.49 23.31 4.28
CA PHE A 92 -3.32 22.85 3.53
C PHE A 92 -3.76 22.06 2.30
N LYS A 93 -2.94 22.06 1.25
CA LYS A 93 -3.12 21.20 0.08
C LYS A 93 -2.06 20.11 0.12
N CYS A 94 -2.47 18.85 0.25
CA CYS A 94 -1.56 17.71 0.24
C CYS A 94 -1.46 17.10 -1.15
N VAL A 95 -0.25 16.73 -1.55
CA VAL A 95 0.04 16.05 -2.82
C VAL A 95 0.83 14.80 -2.50
N ASN A 96 0.42 13.68 -3.10
CA ASN A 96 1.21 12.45 -3.05
C ASN A 96 2.41 12.60 -3.98
N THR A 97 3.59 12.66 -3.39
CA THR A 97 4.85 12.62 -4.12
C THR A 97 5.29 11.17 -4.14
N ALA A 98 4.63 10.38 -4.98
CA ALA A 98 5.09 9.05 -5.34
C ALA A 98 6.50 9.23 -5.93
N GLN A 99 7.51 8.74 -5.22
CA GLN A 99 8.93 8.85 -5.57
C GLN A 99 9.51 10.26 -5.39
N VAL A 100 9.75 10.67 -4.15
CA VAL A 100 11.02 11.38 -3.90
C VAL A 100 12.07 10.27 -3.82
N SER A 101 12.56 9.85 -4.99
CA SER A 101 13.89 9.25 -5.05
C SER A 101 14.78 10.14 -4.23
N VAL A 102 15.39 9.54 -3.22
CA VAL A 102 16.43 10.14 -2.40
C VAL A 102 17.37 10.87 -3.37
N LEU A 103 17.25 12.21 -3.45
CA LEU A 103 18.38 13.02 -3.85
C LEU A 103 19.34 12.86 -2.69
N GLU A 104 20.12 11.79 -2.79
CA GLU A 104 21.38 11.59 -2.10
C GLU A 104 22.17 12.87 -2.38
N LEU A 105 22.17 13.77 -1.40
CA LEU A 105 23.12 14.87 -1.37
C LEU A 105 24.45 14.21 -0.98
N GLU A 106 25.17 13.73 -1.99
CA GLU A 106 26.63 13.58 -1.93
C GLU A 106 27.30 14.94 -1.69
#